data_AF-A0A8K0CFI1-F1
#
_entry.id   AF-A0A8K0CFI1-F1
#
_cell.length_a   1.000
_cell.length_b   1.000
_cell.length_c   1.000
_cell.angle_alpha   90.00
_cell.angle_beta   90.00
_cell.angle_gamma   90.00
#
_symmetry.space_group_name_H-M   'P 1'
#
loop_
_entity.id
_entity.type
_entity.pdbx_description
1 polymer ?
#
loop_
_entity_poly.entity_id
_entity_poly.type
_entity_poly.pdbx_seq_one_letter_code
_entity_poly.pdbx_strand_id
1 'polypeptide(L)'
;NPLVCDCELQWYKNWLKNLREKDDEMMQKKRTVCIMPQEHREYNLQNLPLEKMNCVVKAYEMPSSSSSKLFTTSPAAFCLWLYTLKCAL
;
A
#
# COMPACT_ATOMS: atom_id res chain seq x y z
N ASN A 1 10.83 -22.21 13.10
CA ASN A 1 10.48 -20.87 13.59
C ASN A 1 9.04 -20.56 13.20
N PRO A 2 8.04 -20.76 14.06
CA PRO A 2 6.66 -20.39 13.75
C PRO A 2 6.51 -18.87 13.76
N LEU A 3 5.82 -18.30 12.76
CA LEU A 3 5.52 -16.87 12.73
C LEU A 3 4.52 -16.53 13.84
N VAL A 4 4.68 -15.37 14.48
CA VAL A 4 3.78 -14.89 15.55
C VAL A 4 2.85 -13.83 14.98
N CYS A 5 1.53 -13.94 15.21
CA CYS A 5 0.56 -12.95 14.75
C CYS A 5 0.59 -11.69 15.64
N ASP A 6 1.63 -10.87 15.49
CA ASP A 6 1.80 -9.59 16.20
C ASP A 6 1.95 -8.38 15.25
N CYS A 7 2.07 -7.18 15.83
CA CYS A 7 2.11 -5.94 15.07
C CYS A 7 3.30 -5.79 14.13
N GLU A 8 4.38 -6.53 14.36
CA GLU A 8 5.53 -6.50 13.46
C GLU A 8 5.28 -7.31 12.19
N LEU A 9 4.26 -8.19 12.17
CA LEU A 9 3.93 -8.99 11.01
C LEU A 9 2.95 -8.31 10.02
N GLN A 10 2.45 -7.11 10.33
CA GLN A 10 1.45 -6.42 9.49
C GLN A 10 1.93 -6.16 8.05
N TRP A 11 3.22 -5.84 7.88
CA TRP A 11 3.80 -5.56 6.56
C TRP A 11 3.65 -6.75 5.60
N TYR A 12 3.62 -7.97 6.13
CA TYR A 12 3.60 -9.20 5.36
C TYR A 12 2.32 -9.33 4.52
N LYS A 13 1.18 -8.85 5.04
CA LYS A 13 -0.09 -8.81 4.30
C LYS A 13 0.04 -7.98 3.02
N ASN A 14 0.70 -6.82 3.12
CA ASN A 14 0.88 -5.90 2.00
C ASN A 14 1.93 -6.44 1.02
N TRP A 15 3.02 -7.02 1.53
CA TRP A 15 4.02 -7.69 0.71
C TRP A 15 3.43 -8.85 -0.11
N LEU A 16 2.61 -9.71 0.51
CA LEU A 16 1.91 -10.80 -0.17
C LEU A 16 1.01 -10.31 -1.32
N LYS A 17 0.34 -9.15 -1.16
CA LYS A 17 -0.48 -8.58 -2.24
C LYS A 17 0.36 -8.23 -3.47
N ASN A 18 1.55 -7.66 -3.26
CA ASN A 18 2.44 -7.25 -4.36
C ASN A 18 3.12 -8.44 -5.05
N LEU A 19 3.38 -9.53 -4.32
CA LEU A 19 3.95 -10.75 -4.91
C LEU A 19 2.97 -11.50 -5.81
N ARG A 20 1.69 -11.52 -5.45
CA ARG A 20 0.64 -12.19 -6.25
C ARG A 20 0.53 -11.65 -7.67
N GLU A 21 0.98 -10.42 -7.91
CA GLU A 21 1.01 -9.82 -9.24
C GLU A 21 2.20 -10.32 -10.09
N LYS A 22 3.23 -10.89 -9.47
CA LYS A 22 4.52 -11.20 -10.13
C LYS A 22 4.91 -12.68 -10.14
N ASP A 23 4.39 -13.50 -9.23
CA ASP A 23 4.85 -14.89 -9.05
C ASP A 23 3.93 -15.96 -9.69
N ASP A 24 4.56 -17.07 -10.09
CA ASP A 24 3.94 -18.30 -10.60
C ASP A 24 2.81 -18.84 -9.69
N GLU A 25 1.80 -19.45 -10.30
CA GLU A 25 0.61 -20.04 -9.68
C GLU A 25 0.93 -20.99 -8.49
N MET A 26 2.15 -21.54 -8.45
CA MET A 26 2.66 -22.40 -7.37
C MET A 26 2.96 -21.66 -6.06
N MET A 27 3.47 -20.43 -6.09
CA MET A 27 3.75 -19.66 -4.85
C MET A 27 2.45 -19.18 -4.19
N GLN A 28 1.40 -18.97 -4.99
CA GLN A 28 0.06 -18.58 -4.52
C GLN A 28 -0.63 -19.69 -3.71
N LYS A 29 -0.28 -20.96 -3.96
CA LYS A 29 -0.85 -22.13 -3.27
C LYS A 29 -0.17 -22.48 -1.96
N LYS A 30 0.97 -21.86 -1.61
CA LYS A 30 1.70 -22.18 -0.38
C LYS A 30 1.02 -21.53 0.83
N ARG A 31 0.33 -22.34 1.63
CA ARG A 31 -0.33 -21.90 2.86
C ARG A 31 0.73 -21.51 3.89
N THR A 32 0.91 -20.21 4.09
CA THR A 32 1.80 -19.69 5.15
C THR A 32 0.93 -19.15 6.29
N VAL A 33 1.23 -19.58 7.52
CA VAL A 33 0.42 -19.28 8.72
C VAL A 33 1.26 -18.62 9.81
N CYS A 34 0.61 -17.85 10.67
CA CYS A 34 1.15 -17.39 11.95
C CYS A 34 0.31 -17.97 13.10
N ILE A 35 0.91 -18.05 14.29
CA ILE A 35 0.26 -18.47 15.53
C ILE A 35 -0.03 -17.22 16.37
N MET A 36 -1.26 -17.11 16.88
CA MET A 36 -1.63 -16.13 17.89
C MET A 36 -1.51 -16.76 19.29
N PRO A 37 -0.49 -16.42 20.10
CA PRO A 37 -0.22 -17.11 21.36
C PRO A 37 -1.37 -17.02 22.36
N GLN A 38 -2.08 -15.89 22.38
CA GLN A 38 -3.21 -15.66 23.28
C GLN A 38 -4.40 -16.61 23.02
N GLU A 39 -4.58 -17.04 21.77
CA GLU A 39 -5.68 -17.92 21.37
C GLU A 39 -5.22 -19.37 21.08
N HIS A 40 -3.90 -19.62 21.08
CA HIS A 40 -3.29 -20.87 20.61
C HIS A 40 -3.80 -21.29 19.21
N ARG A 41 -4.04 -20.30 18.34
CA ARG A 41 -4.71 -20.49 17.06
C ARG A 41 -3.84 -20.05 15.90
N GLU A 42 -3.87 -20.85 14.84
CA GLU A 42 -3.24 -20.52 13.56
C GLU A 42 -4.14 -19.63 12.70
N TYR A 43 -3.51 -18.66 12.03
CA TYR A 43 -4.13 -17.74 11.10
C TYR A 43 -3.36 -17.72 9.78
N ASN A 44 -4.09 -17.67 8.65
CA ASN A 44 -3.49 -17.55 7.33
C ASN A 44 -2.96 -16.12 7.13
N LEU A 45 -1.73 -15.97 6.64
CA LEU A 45 -1.12 -14.65 6.41
C LEU A 45 -1.83 -13.81 5.34
N GLN A 46 -2.54 -14.45 4.40
CA GLN A 46 -3.41 -13.76 3.43
C GLN A 46 -4.64 -13.14 4.11
N ASN A 47 -5.06 -13.69 5.25
CA ASN A 47 -6.20 -13.23 6.03
C ASN A 47 -5.83 -12.98 7.50
N LEU A 48 -4.84 -12.10 7.70
CA LEU A 48 -4.38 -11.74 9.04
C LEU A 48 -5.47 -11.04 9.85
N PRO A 49 -5.65 -11.42 11.13
CA PRO A 49 -6.66 -10.83 12.02
C PRO A 49 -6.16 -9.51 12.61
N LEU A 50 -5.97 -8.48 11.76
CA LEU A 50 -5.36 -7.20 12.13
C LEU A 50 -6.01 -6.54 13.36
N GLU A 51 -7.34 -6.64 13.47
CA GLU A 51 -8.12 -6.10 14.61
C GLU A 51 -7.74 -6.78 15.94
N LYS A 52 -7.41 -8.07 15.91
CA LYS A 52 -7.04 -8.86 17.10
C LYS A 52 -5.58 -8.69 17.51
N MET A 53 -4.75 -8.18 16.60
CA MET A 53 -3.32 -7.98 16.86
C MET A 53 -3.06 -6.75 17.76
N ASN A 54 -4.11 -5.99 18.13
CA ASN A 54 -4.07 -4.84 19.05
C ASN A 54 -3.01 -3.80 18.69
N CYS A 55 -2.87 -3.54 17.39
CA CYS A 55 -1.84 -2.65 16.91
C CYS A 55 -2.26 -1.20 17.00
N VAL A 56 -1.39 -0.37 17.58
CA VAL A 56 -1.44 1.07 17.34
C VAL A 56 -1.25 1.26 15.84
N VAL A 57 -2.16 2.01 15.20
CA VAL A 57 -2.10 2.30 13.76
C VAL A 57 -0.77 2.99 13.45
N LYS A 58 0.23 2.19 13.10
CA LYS A 58 1.37 2.67 12.32
C LYS A 58 0.83 2.68 10.91
N ALA A 59 0.70 3.87 10.33
CA ALA A 59 0.42 4.01 8.93
C ALA A 59 1.59 3.35 8.16
N TYR A 60 1.50 2.03 7.94
CA TYR A 60 2.24 1.34 6.89
C TYR A 60 1.55 1.66 5.56
N GLU A 61 1.30 2.95 5.34
CA GLU A 61 1.10 3.53 4.04
C GLU A 61 2.40 3.20 3.31
N MET A 62 2.31 2.22 2.40
CA MET A 62 3.27 2.17 1.30
C MET A 62 3.34 3.60 0.77
N PRO A 63 4.53 4.18 0.50
CA PRO A 63 4.57 5.32 -0.39
C PRO A 63 4.05 4.79 -1.73
N SER A 64 2.72 4.83 -1.92
CA SER A 64 2.14 4.95 -3.24
C SER A 64 2.84 6.16 -3.78
N SER A 65 3.78 5.93 -4.69
CA SER A 65 4.37 6.95 -5.53
C SER A 65 3.25 7.92 -5.83
N SER A 66 3.27 9.07 -5.15
CA SER A 66 2.34 10.12 -5.45
C SER A 66 2.70 10.44 -6.87
N SER A 67 1.88 9.96 -7.81
CA SER A 67 1.84 10.50 -9.15
C SER A 67 1.43 11.94 -8.90
N SER A 68 2.44 12.78 -8.64
CA SER A 68 2.33 14.22 -8.70
C SER A 68 1.55 14.43 -9.97
N LYS A 69 0.30 14.85 -9.82
CA LYS A 69 -0.42 15.50 -10.90
C LYS A 69 0.47 16.68 -11.22
N LEU A 70 1.42 16.46 -12.15
CA LEU A 70 2.00 17.51 -12.93
C LEU A 70 0.77 18.16 -13.53
N PHE A 71 0.36 19.25 -12.91
CA PHE A 71 -0.40 20.25 -13.61
C PHE A 71 0.43 20.52 -14.85
N THR A 72 0.00 19.91 -15.96
CA THR A 72 0.53 20.23 -17.26
C THR A 72 0.15 21.69 -17.43
N THR A 73 1.07 22.57 -17.06
CA THR A 73 1.02 23.97 -17.42
C THR A 73 1.25 23.95 -18.92
N SER A 74 0.16 23.74 -19.66
CA SER A 74 0.16 23.93 -21.10
C SER A 74 0.69 25.34 -21.35
N PRO A 75 1.81 25.52 -22.06
CA PRO A 75 2.36 26.85 -22.33
C PRO A 75 1.38 27.75 -23.09
N ALA A 76 0.33 27.17 -23.70
CA ALA A 76 -0.74 27.92 -24.36
C ALA A 76 -1.58 28.78 -23.39
N ALA A 77 -1.78 28.34 -22.13
CA ALA A 77 -2.60 29.08 -21.17
C ALA A 77 -1.90 30.34 -20.65
N PHE A 78 -0.58 30.29 -20.45
CA PHE A 78 0.22 31.46 -20.07
C PHE A 78 0.33 32.48 -21.20
N CYS A 79 0.41 32.04 -22.45
CA CYS A 79 0.39 32.95 -23.60
C CYS A 79 -0.90 33.76 -23.65
N LEU A 80 -2.07 33.12 -23.50
CA LEU A 80 -3.36 33.82 -23.57
C LEU A 80 -3.53 34.88 -22.49
N TRP A 81 -3.04 34.62 -21.26
CA TRP A 81 -3.09 35.59 -20.16
C TRP A 81 -2.22 36.84 -20.41
N LEU A 82 -1.08 36.67 -21.09
CA LEU A 82 -0.22 37.81 -21.46
C LEU A 82 -0.77 38.59 -22.66
N TYR A 83 -1.45 37.92 -23.61
CA TYR A 83 -2.10 38.60 -24.73
C TYR A 83 -3.26 39.48 -24.29
N THR A 84 -4.07 39.05 -23.32
CA THR A 84 -5.19 39.87 -22.83
C THR A 84 -4.71 41.09 -22.02
N LEU A 85 -3.62 40.96 -21.26
CA LEU A 85 -3.08 42.07 -20.47
C LEU A 85 -2.47 43.18 -21.34
N LYS A 86 -2.01 42.86 -22.55
CA LYS A 86 -1.37 43.80 -23.48
C LYS A 86 -2.36 44.56 -24.38
N CYS A 87 -3.64 44.18 -24.40
CA CYS A 87 -4.68 44.90 -25.14
C CYS A 87 -5.45 45.93 -24.30
N ALA A 88 -5.11 46.07 -23.01
CA ALA A 88 -5.79 46.99 -22.09
C ALA A 88 -4.93 48.23 -21.70
N LEU A 89 -3.81 48.48 -22.41
CA LEU A 89 -3.02 49.70 -22.27
C LEU A 89 -2.87 50.42 -23.61
#